data_AF-A0A9N9WV65-F1
#
_entry.id   AF-A0A9N9WV65-F1
#
_cell.length_a   1.000
_cell.length_b   1.000
_cell.length_c   1.000
_cell.angle_alpha   90.00
_cell.angle_beta   90.00
_cell.angle_gamma   90.00
#
_symmetry.space_group_name_H-M   'P 1'
#
loop_
_entity.id
_entity.type
_entity.pdbx_description
1 polymer ?
#
loop_
_entity_poly.entity_id
_entity_poly.type
_entity_poly.pdbx_seq_one_letter_code
_entity_poly.pdbx_strand_id
1 'polypeptide(L)'
;MTKLNEWVFGLSVFFGIYMALVTKRIKHEIIDDNMFFIQILPLILVVLLGIYAVTTVLYRTLTFNECKDAAMELQKEILEARKDLASKGMKFT
;
A
#
# COMPACT_ATOMS: atom_id res chain seq x y z
N MET A 1 -1.95 21.44 -7.68
CA MET A 1 -0.84 20.71 -7.03
C MET A 1 -1.19 19.24 -7.04
N THR A 2 -0.37 18.38 -7.64
CA THR A 2 -0.62 16.93 -7.61
C THR A 2 -0.23 16.37 -6.24
N LYS A 3 -0.91 15.30 -5.80
CA LYS A 3 -0.57 14.62 -4.54
C LYS A 3 0.89 14.19 -4.49
N LEU A 4 1.47 13.81 -5.64
CA LEU A 4 2.90 13.52 -5.77
C LEU A 4 3.78 14.67 -5.30
N ASN A 5 3.47 15.91 -5.69
CA ASN A 5 4.28 17.07 -5.33
C ASN A 5 4.26 17.34 -3.81
N GLU A 6 3.12 17.12 -3.16
CA GLU A 6 2.98 17.23 -1.69
C GLU A 6 3.88 16.21 -0.99
N TRP A 7 3.87 14.95 -1.44
CA TRP A 7 4.69 13.88 -0.87
C TRP A 7 6.19 14.09 -1.10
N VAL A 8 6.58 14.49 -2.32
CA VAL A 8 7.98 14.77 -2.65
C VAL A 8 8.51 15.93 -1.82
N PHE A 9 7.73 16.99 -1.63
CA PHE A 9 8.11 18.11 -0.79
C PHE A 9 8.30 17.69 0.67
N GLY A 10 7.33 16.95 1.24
CA GLY A 10 7.42 16.45 2.61
C GLY A 10 8.64 15.55 2.84
N LEU A 11 8.90 14.61 1.91
CA LEU A 11 10.07 13.73 1.99
C LEU A 11 11.38 14.52 1.88
N SER A 12 11.44 15.51 0.99
CA SER A 12 12.63 16.35 0.83
C SER A 12 12.99 17.09 2.12
N VAL A 13 12.02 17.70 2.79
CA VAL A 13 12.22 18.38 4.08
C VAL A 13 12.71 17.39 5.15
N PHE A 14 12.05 16.23 5.26
CA PHE A 14 12.42 15.19 6.22
C PHE A 14 13.86 14.70 6.01
N PHE A 15 14.22 14.33 4.78
CA PHE A 15 15.57 13.85 4.46
C PHE A 15 16.62 14.96 4.60
N GLY A 16 16.26 16.22 4.33
CA GLY A 16 17.14 17.36 4.56
C GLY A 16 17.52 17.50 6.04
N ILE A 17 16.55 17.41 6.95
CA ILE A 17 16.79 17.43 8.40
C ILE A 17 17.60 16.21 8.84
N TYR A 18 17.23 15.02 8.35
CA TYR A 18 17.94 13.77 8.65
C TYR A 18 19.43 13.84 8.26
N MET A 19 19.73 14.30 7.04
CA MET A 19 21.11 14.44 6.57
C MET A 19 21.89 15.47 7.39
N ALA A 20 21.26 16.56 7.81
CA ALA A 20 21.89 17.54 8.71
C ALA A 20 22.27 16.94 10.07
N LEU A 21 21.42 16.05 10.61
CA LEU A 21 21.68 15.32 11.86
C LEU A 21 22.81 14.29 11.69
N VAL A 22 22.77 13.47 10.64
CA VAL A 22 23.78 12.43 10.39
C VAL A 22 25.16 13.02 10.07
N THR A 23 25.21 14.16 9.37
CA THR A 23 26.48 14.86 9.09
C THR A 23 27.05 15.62 10.29
N LYS A 24 26.43 15.50 11.48
CA LYS A 24 26.85 16.17 12.72
C LYS A 24 27.04 17.68 12.58
N ARG A 25 26.27 18.32 11.69
CA ARG A 25 26.28 19.80 11.58
C ARG A 25 25.73 20.47 12.84
N ILE A 26 24.91 19.74 13.60
CA ILE A 26 24.36 20.15 14.89
C ILE A 26 25.02 19.27 15.95
N LYS A 27 25.87 19.86 16.79
CA LYS A 27 26.53 19.17 17.89
C LYS A 27 25.69 19.36 19.16
N HIS A 28 25.09 18.28 19.64
CA HIS A 28 24.35 18.24 20.90
C HIS A 28 24.60 16.88 21.56
N GLU A 29 24.92 16.91 22.85
CA GLU A 29 25.31 15.74 23.65
C GLU A 29 24.27 14.60 23.57
N ILE A 30 22.98 14.93 23.67
CA ILE A 30 21.85 13.98 23.58
C ILE A 30 21.77 13.29 22.19
N ILE A 31 22.11 14.01 21.13
CA ILE A 31 22.05 13.50 19.75
C ILE A 31 23.24 12.60 19.48
N ASP A 32 24.42 12.98 19.99
CA ASP A 32 25.64 12.19 19.87
C ASP A 32 25.54 10.86 20.63
N ASP A 33 24.94 10.85 21.82
CA ASP A 33 24.69 9.62 22.60
C ASP A 33 23.76 8.63 21.88
N ASN A 34 22.79 9.14 21.13
CA ASN A 34 21.78 8.33 20.43
C ASN A 34 22.04 8.20 18.92
N MET A 35 23.24 8.53 18.45
CA MET A 35 23.58 8.59 17.02
C MET A 35 23.30 7.26 16.28
N PHE A 36 23.51 6.13 16.95
CA PHE A 36 23.22 4.80 16.38
C PHE A 36 21.74 4.64 15.99
N PHE A 37 20.82 5.04 16.86
CA PHE A 37 19.38 4.99 16.58
C PHE A 37 18.99 5.94 15.46
N ILE A 38 19.61 7.12 15.42
CA ILE A 38 19.38 8.10 14.35
C ILE A 38 19.83 7.52 13.02
N GLN A 39 21.02 6.93 12.94
CA GLN A 39 21.51 6.32 11.69
C GLN A 39 20.60 5.19 11.19
N ILE A 40 20.05 4.38 12.10
CA ILE A 40 19.19 3.24 11.76
C ILE A 40 17.71 3.64 11.57
N LEU A 41 17.34 4.87 11.91
CA LEU A 41 15.96 5.38 11.81
C LEU A 41 15.29 5.12 10.45
N PRO A 42 15.93 5.34 9.28
CA PRO A 42 15.29 5.06 8.00
C PRO A 42 14.94 3.58 7.83
N LEU A 43 15.80 2.67 8.32
CA LEU A 43 15.55 1.24 8.27
C LEU A 43 14.36 0.87 9.16
N ILE A 44 14.28 1.43 10.37
CA ILE A 44 13.15 1.24 11.29
C ILE A 44 11.84 1.69 10.63
N LEU A 45 11.84 2.86 9.98
CA LEU A 45 10.66 3.38 9.29
C LEU A 45 10.21 2.45 8.15
N VAL A 46 11.14 1.92 7.34
CA VAL A 46 10.83 0.96 6.27
C VAL A 46 10.21 -0.32 6.83
N VAL A 47 10.76 -0.85 7.92
CA VAL A 47 10.23 -2.07 8.57
C VAL A 47 8.82 -1.83 9.09
N LEU A 48 8.58 -0.70 9.78
CA LEU A 48 7.25 -0.36 10.31
C LEU A 48 6.22 -0.18 9.19
N LEU A 49 6.58 0.51 8.10
CA LEU A 49 5.72 0.66 6.93
C LEU A 49 5.45 -0.69 6.25
N GLY A 50 6.45 -1.58 6.20
CA GLY A 50 6.29 -2.94 5.70
C GLY A 50 5.29 -3.75 6.52
N ILE A 51 5.42 -3.73 7.85
CA ILE A 51 4.48 -4.40 8.76
C ILE A 51 3.06 -3.84 8.58
N TYR A 52 2.93 -2.51 8.52
CA TYR A 52 1.64 -1.86 8.28
C TYR A 52 1.02 -2.29 6.94
N ALA A 53 1.81 -2.33 5.87
CA ALA A 53 1.37 -2.74 4.54
C ALA A 53 0.91 -4.21 4.54
N VAL A 54 1.73 -5.12 5.07
CA VAL A 54 1.41 -6.56 5.15
C VAL A 54 0.14 -6.77 5.97
N THR A 55 0.04 -6.14 7.14
CA THR A 55 -1.13 -6.24 8.01
C THR A 55 -2.39 -5.74 7.32
N THR A 56 -2.32 -4.60 6.63
CA THR A 56 -3.45 -4.02 5.92
C THR A 56 -3.92 -4.91 4.78
N VAL A 57 -2.99 -5.44 3.98
CA VAL A 57 -3.32 -6.38 2.89
C VAL A 57 -3.96 -7.63 3.47
N LEU A 58 -3.32 -8.28 4.44
CA LEU A 58 -3.81 -9.52 5.03
C LEU A 58 -5.20 -9.33 5.67
N TYR A 59 -5.38 -8.29 6.48
CA TYR A 59 -6.66 -8.01 7.11
C TYR A 59 -7.78 -7.80 6.08
N ARG A 60 -7.52 -7.00 5.03
CA ARG A 60 -8.50 -6.75 3.98
C ARG A 60 -8.81 -7.97 3.15
N THR A 61 -7.81 -8.81 2.87
CA THR A 61 -8.01 -10.06 2.12
C THR A 61 -8.79 -11.08 2.95
N LEU A 62 -8.46 -11.25 4.23
CA LEU A 62 -9.15 -12.20 5.10
C LEU A 62 -10.57 -11.76 5.47
N THR A 63 -10.82 -10.45 5.55
CA THR A 63 -12.14 -9.88 5.86
C THR A 63 -12.96 -9.64 4.59
N PHE A 64 -12.44 -10.00 3.41
CA PHE A 64 -13.22 -9.90 2.17
C PHE A 64 -14.38 -10.91 2.25
N ASN A 65 -15.61 -10.39 2.33
CA ASN A 65 -16.78 -11.24 2.49
C ASN A 65 -16.94 -12.16 1.27
N GLU A 66 -16.98 -13.46 1.51
CA GLU A 66 -17.26 -14.44 0.47
C GLU A 66 -18.73 -14.31 0.04
N CYS A 67 -19.02 -13.46 -0.94
CA CYS A 67 -20.36 -13.33 -1.54
C CYS A 67 -20.66 -14.50 -2.49
N LYS A 68 -20.78 -15.70 -1.93
CA LYS A 68 -21.10 -16.93 -2.69
C LYS A 68 -22.41 -16.83 -3.43
N ASP A 69 -23.42 -16.22 -2.82
CA ASP A 69 -24.74 -16.06 -3.43
C ASP A 69 -24.69 -15.14 -4.65
N ALA A 70 -24.03 -13.99 -4.54
CA ALA A 70 -23.85 -13.08 -5.68
C ALA A 70 -23.03 -13.74 -6.81
N ALA A 71 -22.03 -14.57 -6.46
CA ALA A 71 -21.29 -15.33 -7.45
C ALA A 71 -22.16 -16.37 -8.17
N MET A 72 -23.04 -17.07 -7.46
CA MET A 72 -24.00 -18.02 -8.05
C MET A 72 -25.04 -17.33 -8.93
N GLU A 73 -25.60 -16.21 -8.47
CA GLU A 73 -26.56 -15.41 -9.22
C GLU A 73 -25.96 -14.90 -10.53
N LEU A 74 -24.75 -14.34 -10.47
CA LEU A 74 -24.02 -13.89 -11.66
C LEU A 74 -23.73 -15.04 -12.64
N GLN A 75 -23.34 -16.22 -12.15
CA GLN A 75 -23.13 -17.39 -13.00
C GLN A 75 -24.42 -17.82 -13.71
N LYS A 76 -25.57 -17.74 -13.02
CA LYS A 76 -26.87 -18.04 -13.61
C LYS A 76 -27.23 -17.04 -14.72
N GLU A 77 -27.05 -15.74 -14.47
CA GLU A 77 -27.28 -14.69 -15.47
C GLU A 77 -26.41 -14.87 -16.72
N ILE A 78 -25.13 -15.22 -16.54
CA ILE A 78 -24.22 -15.53 -17.66
C ILE A 78 -24.75 -16.69 -18.49
N LEU A 79 -25.27 -17.74 -17.84
CA LEU A 79 -25.76 -18.94 -18.50
C LEU A 79 -27.07 -18.66 -19.27
N GLU A 80 -27.96 -17.85 -18.71
CA GLU A 80 -29.18 -17.39 -19.37
C GLU A 80 -28.87 -16.48 -20.56
N ALA A 81 -27.95 -15.52 -20.40
CA ALA A 81 -27.51 -14.65 -21.48
C ALA A 81 -26.86 -15.45 -22.63
N ARG A 82 -26.02 -16.44 -22.31
CA ARG A 82 -25.45 -17.34 -23.34
C ARG A 82 -26.51 -18.12 -24.08
N LYS A 83 -27.56 -18.60 -23.40
CA LYS A 83 -28.69 -19.29 -24.05
C LYS A 83 -29.45 -18.36 -25.00
N ASP A 84 -29.77 -17.14 -24.56
CA ASP A 84 -30.45 -16.14 -25.39
C ASP A 84 -29.62 -15.79 -26.64
N LEU A 85 -28.33 -15.55 -26.46
CA LEU A 85 -27.42 -15.23 -27.56
C LEU A 85 -27.20 -16.43 -28.52
N ALA A 86 -27.18 -17.65 -27.99
CA ALA A 86 -27.12 -18.86 -28.81
C ALA A 86 -28.40 -19.04 -29.65
N SER A 87 -29.57 -18.71 -29.08
CA SER A 87 -30.84 -18.70 -29.82
C SER A 87 -30.85 -17.68 -30.96
N LYS A 88 -30.06 -16.60 -30.82
CA LYS A 88 -29.82 -15.57 -31.83
C LYS A 88 -28.69 -15.92 -32.82
N GLY A 89 -28.15 -17.14 -32.74
CA GLY A 89 -27.15 -17.66 -33.69
C GLY A 89 -25.68 -17.41 -33.32
N MET A 90 -25.39 -16.87 -32.13
CA MET A 90 -24.01 -16.72 -31.66
C MET A 90 -23.45 -18.05 -31.14
N LYS A 91 -22.28 -18.45 -31.65
CA LYS A 91 -21.55 -19.63 -31.16
C LYS A 91 -20.52 -19.22 -30.13
N PHE A 92 -20.61 -19.81 -28.95
CA PHE A 92 -19.60 -19.65 -27.91
C PHE A 92 -18.71 -20.89 -27.92
N THR A 93 -17.41 -20.70 -28.16
CA THR A 93 -16.39 -21.76 -28.05
C THR A 93 -15.99 -21.94 -26.59
#